data_AF-A0A2V5RKG0-F1
#
_entry.id   AF-A0A2V5RKG0-F1
#
_cell.length_a   1.000
_cell.length_b   1.000
_cell.length_c   1.000
_cell.angle_alpha   90.00
_cell.angle_beta   90.00
_cell.angle_gamma   90.00
#
_symmetry.space_group_name_H-M   'P 1'
#
loop_
_entity.id
_entity.type
_entity.pdbx_description
1 polymer ?
#
loop_
_entity_poly.entity_id
_entity_poly.type
_entity_poly.pdbx_seq_one_letter_code
_entity_poly.pdbx_strand_id
1 'polypeptide(L)'
;MTLPPQIELRARCAEADDLFGLIFRMQISAGYKNPYGILFPKTDSAGHTRLTAEDIKGQFTDHWEEALMDYNGSIEDANELVTIRLWDPALLREGYDELLAWSLFTHQRARWQSRREYLDYMASCRNDEFRFDGISVRLPETTLLYVSLRRVVAPQAV
;
A
#
# COMPACT_ATOMS: atom_id res chain seq x y z
N MET A 1 18.15 0.78 -4.30
CA MET A 1 17.80 2.06 -3.68
C MET A 1 18.20 2.10 -2.20
N THR A 2 18.66 3.26 -1.72
CA THR A 2 18.75 3.54 -0.28
C THR A 2 17.39 3.96 0.26
N LEU A 3 16.89 3.25 1.29
CA LEU A 3 15.62 3.61 1.92
C LEU A 3 15.80 4.77 2.91
N PRO A 4 14.89 5.77 2.91
CA PRO A 4 14.81 6.70 4.02
C PRO A 4 14.33 5.98 5.29
N PRO A 5 14.64 6.50 6.50
CA PRO A 5 14.22 5.88 7.76
C PRO A 5 12.69 5.74 7.86
N GLN A 6 11.96 6.71 7.31
CA GLN A 6 10.51 6.69 7.19
C GLN A 6 10.04 7.50 5.99
N ILE A 7 8.82 7.19 5.53
CA ILE A 7 8.07 7.95 4.54
C ILE A 7 6.72 8.30 5.17
N GLU A 8 6.39 9.58 5.20
CA GLU A 8 5.11 10.11 5.68
C GLU A 8 4.25 10.55 4.49
N LEU A 9 2.97 10.19 4.51
CA LEU A 9 2.00 10.60 3.52
C LEU A 9 0.85 11.34 4.20
N ARG A 10 0.51 12.50 3.65
CA ARG A 10 -0.60 13.35 4.06
C ARG A 10 -1.56 13.53 2.89
N ALA A 11 -2.72 12.90 3.00
CA ALA A 11 -3.80 13.05 2.06
C ALA A 11 -4.67 14.27 2.42
N ARG A 12 -5.21 14.93 1.38
CA ARG A 12 -6.20 15.98 1.53
C ARG A 12 -7.29 15.79 0.48
N CYS A 13 -8.53 16.10 0.86
CA CYS A 13 -9.65 16.16 -0.06
C CYS A 13 -10.48 17.40 0.29
N ALA A 14 -10.75 18.27 -0.68
CA ALA A 14 -11.57 19.47 -0.43
C ALA A 14 -13.03 19.14 -0.08
N GLU A 15 -13.48 17.94 -0.44
CA GLU A 15 -14.87 17.47 -0.32
C GLU A 15 -15.07 16.49 0.84
N ALA A 16 -14.05 16.25 1.66
CA ALA A 16 -14.13 15.33 2.79
C ALA A 16 -13.21 15.75 3.93
N ASP A 17 -13.79 15.95 5.12
CA ASP A 17 -13.06 16.24 6.35
C ASP A 17 -12.50 14.99 7.04
N ASP A 18 -13.09 13.82 6.75
CA ASP A 18 -12.65 12.53 7.27
C ASP A 18 -12.06 11.67 6.14
N LEU A 19 -10.77 11.38 6.29
CA LEU A 19 -9.97 10.54 5.40
C LEU A 19 -9.52 9.26 6.09
N PHE A 20 -10.19 8.83 7.17
CA PHE A 20 -9.85 7.60 7.88
C PHE A 20 -9.98 6.37 6.97
N GLY A 21 -9.03 5.45 7.08
CA GLY A 21 -9.16 4.12 6.52
C GLY A 21 -8.76 3.97 5.06
N LEU A 22 -7.99 4.91 4.51
CA LEU A 22 -7.43 4.81 3.16
C LEU A 22 -6.09 4.09 3.17
N ILE A 23 -5.84 3.27 2.16
CA ILE A 23 -4.60 2.52 1.99
C ILE A 23 -3.91 2.98 0.71
N PHE A 24 -2.68 3.44 0.83
CA PHE A 24 -1.84 3.78 -0.31
C PHE A 24 -0.92 2.60 -0.64
N ARG A 25 -0.69 2.36 -1.94
CA ARG A 25 0.31 1.42 -2.44
C ARG A 25 1.44 2.20 -3.09
N MET A 26 2.67 1.93 -2.64
CA MET A 26 3.91 2.31 -3.29
C MET A 26 4.42 1.15 -4.14
N GLN A 27 4.58 1.39 -5.44
CA GLN A 27 5.11 0.43 -6.39
C GLN A 27 6.63 0.64 -6.54
N ILE A 28 7.39 -0.40 -6.23
CA ILE A 28 8.85 -0.43 -6.32
C ILE A 28 9.25 -1.43 -7.41
N SER A 29 10.07 -0.99 -8.37
CA SER A 29 10.61 -1.91 -9.39
C SER A 29 12.02 -2.35 -8.99
N ALA A 30 12.27 -3.65 -8.97
CA ALA A 30 13.58 -4.25 -8.69
C ALA A 30 13.79 -5.47 -9.60
N GLY A 31 15.01 -5.63 -10.15
CA GLY A 31 15.28 -6.68 -11.14
C GLY A 31 14.52 -6.49 -12.46
N TYR A 32 14.22 -7.59 -13.16
CA TYR A 32 13.54 -7.58 -14.47
C TYR A 32 12.07 -8.03 -14.42
N LYS A 33 11.49 -8.21 -13.23
CA LYS A 33 10.15 -8.76 -13.03
C LYS A 33 9.12 -7.67 -12.65
N ASN A 34 7.89 -8.12 -12.34
CA ASN A 34 6.78 -7.25 -11.93
C ASN A 34 7.15 -6.35 -10.74
N PRO A 35 6.64 -5.10 -10.69
CA PRO A 35 6.84 -4.22 -9.55
C PRO A 35 6.24 -4.78 -8.25
N TYR A 36 6.93 -4.55 -7.14
CA TYR A 36 6.50 -4.85 -5.78
C TYR A 36 5.46 -3.84 -5.29
N GLY A 37 4.43 -4.31 -4.60
CA GLY A 37 3.40 -3.46 -4.01
C GLY A 37 3.59 -3.31 -2.50
N ILE A 38 4.21 -2.23 -2.05
CA ILE A 38 4.33 -1.93 -0.62
C ILE A 38 3.13 -1.11 -0.16
N LEU A 39 2.44 -1.54 0.88
CA LEU A 39 1.22 -0.94 1.38
C LEU A 39 1.50 -0.09 2.62
N PHE A 40 1.01 1.14 2.60
CA PHE A 40 0.95 1.97 3.81
C PHE A 40 -0.11 1.41 4.78
N PRO A 41 0.07 1.60 6.09
CA PRO A 41 -1.03 1.50 7.03
C PRO A 41 -2.20 2.40 6.63
N LYS A 42 -3.40 2.08 7.12
CA LYS A 42 -4.59 2.91 6.95
C LYS A 42 -4.32 4.30 7.49
N THR A 43 -4.79 5.31 6.77
CA THR A 43 -4.77 6.69 7.25
C THR A 43 -5.61 6.88 8.49
N ASP A 44 -5.18 7.82 9.35
CA ASP A 44 -6.04 8.41 10.38
C ASP A 44 -7.12 9.32 9.76
N SER A 45 -8.00 9.89 10.60
CA SER A 45 -9.08 10.77 10.12
C SER A 45 -8.57 12.05 9.44
N ALA A 46 -7.36 12.51 9.78
CA ALA A 46 -6.71 13.64 9.13
C ALA A 46 -6.03 13.28 7.79
N GLY A 47 -6.08 12.01 7.39
CA GLY A 47 -5.46 11.54 6.14
C GLY A 47 -3.97 11.28 6.26
N HIS A 48 -3.44 11.11 7.48
CA HIS A 48 -2.02 10.84 7.70
C HIS A 48 -1.73 9.34 7.81
N THR A 49 -0.64 8.91 7.19
CA THR A 49 -0.07 7.57 7.37
C THR A 49 1.45 7.61 7.22
N ARG A 50 2.13 6.60 7.73
CA ARG A 50 3.58 6.49 7.67
C ARG A 50 4.03 5.06 7.46
N LEU A 51 5.18 4.93 6.81
CA LEU A 51 5.84 3.66 6.53
C LEU A 51 7.30 3.78 6.96
N THR A 52 7.79 2.84 7.75
CA THR A 52 9.20 2.81 8.16
C THR A 52 10.05 2.02 7.15
N ALA A 53 11.37 2.20 7.19
CA ALA A 53 12.29 1.37 6.42
C ALA A 53 12.12 -0.13 6.73
N GLU A 54 11.82 -0.48 7.98
CA GLU A 54 11.58 -1.86 8.39
C GLU A 54 10.28 -2.41 7.80
N ASP A 55 9.21 -1.62 7.75
CA ASP A 55 7.96 -2.02 7.09
C ASP A 55 8.17 -2.29 5.60
N ILE A 56 8.94 -1.44 4.91
CA ILE A 56 9.27 -1.63 3.49
C ILE A 56 10.02 -2.93 3.29
N LYS A 57 11.08 -3.17 4.08
CA LYS A 57 11.89 -4.39 3.99
C LYS A 57 11.07 -5.64 4.32
N GLY A 58 10.26 -5.58 5.38
CA GLY A 58 9.40 -6.69 5.79
C GLY A 58 8.39 -7.07 4.72
N GLN A 59 7.68 -6.09 4.15
CA GLN A 59 6.75 -6.34 3.05
C GLN A 59 7.45 -6.79 1.77
N PHE A 60 8.66 -6.29 1.51
CA PHE A 60 9.48 -6.79 0.41
C PHE A 60 9.79 -8.27 0.61
N THR A 61 10.16 -8.70 1.83
CA THR A 61 10.39 -10.10 2.22
C THR A 61 9.13 -10.96 2.10
N ASP A 62 7.97 -10.48 2.54
CA ASP A 62 6.70 -11.21 2.44
C ASP A 62 6.33 -11.55 0.98
N HIS A 63 6.63 -10.68 0.01
CA HIS A 63 6.42 -10.97 -1.41
C HIS A 63 7.25 -12.17 -1.92
N TRP A 64 8.37 -12.50 -1.25
CA TRP A 64 9.12 -13.71 -1.57
C TRP A 64 8.45 -14.96 -1.03
N GLU A 65 7.83 -14.86 0.14
CA GLU A 65 7.02 -15.94 0.71
C GLU A 65 5.76 -16.19 -0.14
N GLU A 66 5.25 -15.15 -0.81
CA GLU A 66 4.14 -15.21 -1.76
C GLU A 66 4.50 -15.89 -3.10
N ALA A 67 5.79 -16.06 -3.46
CA ALA A 67 6.19 -16.43 -4.83
C ALA A 67 6.77 -17.83 -5.03
N LEU A 68 6.00 -18.64 -5.76
CA LEU A 68 6.31 -19.89 -6.46
C LEU A 68 7.30 -19.78 -7.66
N MET A 69 8.09 -18.70 -7.84
CA MET A 69 8.97 -18.55 -9.03
C MET A 69 10.25 -17.70 -8.83
N ASP A 70 11.39 -18.32 -9.17
CA ASP A 70 12.77 -17.86 -9.42
C ASP A 70 12.98 -16.34 -9.61
N TYR A 71 13.54 -15.62 -8.64
CA TYR A 71 13.66 -14.14 -8.67
C TYR A 71 15.10 -13.64 -8.39
N ASN A 72 15.44 -12.42 -8.85
CA ASN A 72 16.82 -11.88 -8.88
C ASN A 72 17.02 -10.38 -8.50
N GLY A 73 16.06 -9.68 -7.89
CA GLY A 73 16.25 -8.28 -7.46
C GLY A 73 16.41 -8.11 -5.94
N SER A 74 16.74 -6.90 -5.50
CA SER A 74 16.86 -6.57 -4.08
C SER A 74 16.33 -5.15 -3.85
N ILE A 75 16.04 -4.77 -2.60
CA ILE A 75 15.67 -3.37 -2.32
C ILE A 75 16.87 -2.44 -2.55
N GLU A 76 18.08 -2.95 -2.33
CA GLU A 76 19.36 -2.30 -2.59
C GLU A 76 19.59 -2.01 -4.08
N ASP A 77 19.04 -2.83 -4.99
CA ASP A 77 19.11 -2.66 -6.44
C ASP A 77 17.82 -2.06 -7.04
N ALA A 78 16.81 -1.81 -6.21
CA ALA A 78 15.54 -1.24 -6.67
C ALA A 78 15.70 0.17 -7.26
N ASN A 79 14.86 0.49 -8.24
CA ASN A 79 14.74 1.82 -8.80
C ASN A 79 14.24 2.81 -7.74
N GLU A 80 14.88 3.97 -7.69
CA GLU A 80 14.57 5.07 -6.77
C GLU A 80 13.27 5.80 -7.13
N LEU A 81 12.84 5.73 -8.39
CA LEU A 81 11.57 6.27 -8.84
C LEU A 81 10.45 5.28 -8.49
N VAL A 82 9.68 5.61 -7.48
CA VAL A 82 8.53 4.82 -7.00
C VAL A 82 7.22 5.50 -7.38
N THR A 83 6.17 4.70 -7.58
CA THR A 83 4.83 5.24 -7.91
C THR A 83 3.86 4.97 -6.78
N ILE A 84 3.13 5.99 -6.34
CA ILE A 84 2.20 5.91 -5.22
C ILE A 84 0.79 6.12 -5.75
N ARG A 85 -0.13 5.21 -5.39
CA ARG A 85 -1.55 5.22 -5.77
C ARG A 85 -2.41 4.76 -4.59
N LEU A 86 -3.72 4.95 -4.68
CA LEU A 86 -4.63 4.21 -3.81
C LEU A 86 -4.54 2.73 -4.16
N TRP A 87 -4.55 1.87 -3.14
CA TRP A 87 -4.62 0.43 -3.31
C TRP A 87 -6.03 0.02 -3.77
N ASP A 88 -6.13 -1.00 -4.62
CA ASP A 88 -7.41 -1.49 -5.11
C ASP A 88 -7.83 -2.73 -4.28
N PRO A 89 -8.92 -2.64 -3.50
CA PRO A 89 -9.38 -3.76 -2.68
C PRO A 89 -10.18 -4.81 -3.47
N ALA A 90 -10.54 -4.58 -4.73
CA ALA A 90 -11.48 -5.42 -5.46
C ALA A 90 -11.03 -6.88 -5.55
N LEU A 91 -9.78 -7.13 -5.97
CA LEU A 91 -9.25 -8.48 -6.11
C LEU A 91 -9.16 -9.23 -4.77
N LEU A 92 -8.81 -8.51 -3.68
CA LEU A 92 -8.77 -9.12 -2.36
C LEU A 92 -10.17 -9.49 -1.87
N ARG A 93 -11.17 -8.65 -2.14
CA ARG A 93 -12.56 -8.92 -1.77
C ARG A 93 -13.16 -10.06 -2.59
N GLU A 94 -12.83 -10.13 -3.88
CA GLU A 94 -13.27 -11.23 -4.77
C GLU A 94 -12.65 -12.57 -4.34
N GLY A 95 -11.34 -12.60 -4.03
CA GLY A 95 -10.63 -13.79 -3.60
C GLY A 95 -10.60 -14.03 -2.08
N TYR A 96 -11.43 -13.36 -1.30
CA TYR A 96 -11.29 -13.30 0.16
C TYR A 96 -11.25 -14.69 0.82
N ASP A 97 -12.17 -15.58 0.44
CA ASP A 97 -12.26 -16.93 1.01
C ASP A 97 -11.08 -17.83 0.63
N GLU A 98 -10.52 -17.66 -0.57
CA GLU A 98 -9.33 -18.38 -1.00
C GLU A 98 -8.09 -17.91 -0.24
N LEU A 99 -7.97 -16.58 -0.05
CA LEU A 99 -6.87 -15.96 0.66
C LEU A 99 -6.90 -16.25 2.17
N LEU A 100 -8.05 -16.61 2.73
CA LEU A 100 -8.19 -17.03 4.14
C LEU A 100 -7.47 -18.34 4.44
N ALA A 101 -7.34 -19.23 3.44
CA ALA A 101 -6.65 -20.51 3.61
C ALA A 101 -5.12 -20.35 3.78
N TRP A 102 -4.59 -19.16 3.44
CA TRP A 102 -3.16 -18.88 3.51
C TRP A 102 -2.76 -18.54 4.94
N SER A 103 -1.53 -18.91 5.32
CA SER A 103 -0.95 -18.45 6.57
C SER A 103 -0.55 -16.97 6.47
N LEU A 104 -0.45 -16.29 7.62
CA LEU A 104 0.22 -15.00 7.66
C LEU A 104 1.69 -15.15 7.25
N PHE A 105 2.19 -14.19 6.49
CA PHE A 105 3.63 -14.07 6.17
C PHE A 105 4.43 -13.54 7.35
N THR A 106 5.75 -13.68 7.30
CA THR A 106 6.63 -13.36 8.43
C THR A 106 6.46 -11.94 8.95
N HIS A 107 6.45 -10.92 8.08
CA HIS A 107 6.28 -9.54 8.53
C HIS A 107 4.83 -9.27 8.95
N GLN A 108 3.83 -9.85 8.27
CA GLN A 108 2.43 -9.76 8.72
C GLN A 108 2.22 -10.27 10.15
N ARG A 109 2.91 -11.34 10.57
CA ARG A 109 2.83 -11.88 11.94
C ARG A 109 3.29 -10.92 13.03
N ALA A 110 4.09 -9.91 12.69
CA ALA A 110 4.51 -8.90 13.66
C ALA A 110 3.34 -8.01 14.13
N ARG A 111 2.26 -7.92 13.34
CA ARG A 111 1.11 -7.04 13.60
C ARG A 111 -0.20 -7.79 13.81
N TRP A 112 -0.41 -8.89 13.11
CA TRP A 112 -1.71 -9.57 13.04
C TRP A 112 -1.66 -10.92 13.73
N GLN A 113 -2.75 -11.26 14.44
CA GLN A 113 -2.90 -12.56 15.12
C GLN A 113 -3.41 -13.64 14.17
N SER A 114 -4.13 -13.26 13.12
CA SER A 114 -4.68 -14.21 12.15
C SER A 114 -4.77 -13.64 10.74
N ARG A 115 -4.83 -14.53 9.74
CA ARG A 115 -5.07 -14.15 8.34
C ARG A 115 -6.40 -13.41 8.18
N ARG A 116 -7.44 -13.86 8.88
CA ARG A 116 -8.76 -13.21 8.89
C ARG A 116 -8.67 -11.76 9.35
N GLU A 117 -8.01 -11.50 10.47
CA GLU A 117 -7.82 -10.14 10.98
C GLU A 117 -7.11 -9.24 9.96
N TYR A 118 -6.05 -9.74 9.32
CA TYR A 118 -5.35 -9.03 8.25
C TYR A 118 -6.28 -8.72 7.07
N LEU A 119 -7.02 -9.72 6.56
CA LEU A 119 -7.91 -9.54 5.41
C LEU A 119 -9.09 -8.62 5.75
N ASP A 120 -9.69 -8.73 6.93
CA ASP A 120 -10.75 -7.83 7.41
C ASP A 120 -10.27 -6.39 7.48
N TYR A 121 -9.06 -6.19 8.00
CA TYR A 121 -8.41 -4.89 7.99
C TYR A 121 -8.24 -4.39 6.56
N MET A 122 -7.69 -5.18 5.63
CA MET A 122 -7.47 -4.73 4.26
C MET A 122 -8.80 -4.45 3.52
N ALA A 123 -9.77 -5.35 3.60
CA ALA A 123 -11.05 -5.28 2.89
C ALA A 123 -11.91 -4.09 3.33
N SER A 124 -11.81 -3.68 4.59
CA SER A 124 -12.54 -2.54 5.17
C SER A 124 -11.91 -1.18 4.88
N CYS A 125 -11.00 -1.07 3.91
CA CYS A 125 -10.53 0.23 3.46
C CYS A 125 -11.63 0.98 2.69
N ARG A 126 -11.54 2.31 2.69
CA ARG A 126 -12.52 3.21 2.03
C ARG A 126 -12.06 3.69 0.66
N ASN A 127 -11.11 2.99 0.04
CA ASN A 127 -10.47 3.46 -1.18
C ASN A 127 -11.42 3.67 -2.36
N ASP A 128 -12.54 2.95 -2.42
CA ASP A 128 -13.54 3.10 -3.49
C ASP A 128 -14.31 4.43 -3.43
N GLU A 129 -14.29 5.10 -2.27
CA GLU A 129 -14.91 6.42 -2.10
C GLU A 129 -14.06 7.56 -2.67
N PHE A 130 -12.79 7.29 -3.03
CA PHE A 130 -11.82 8.30 -3.42
C PHE A 130 -11.08 7.93 -4.70
N ARG A 131 -10.64 8.96 -5.43
CA ARG A 131 -9.78 8.83 -6.60
C ARG A 131 -8.49 9.60 -6.41
N PHE A 132 -7.40 8.98 -6.86
CA PHE A 132 -6.08 9.56 -6.94
C PHE A 132 -5.37 9.01 -8.17
N ASP A 133 -5.00 9.89 -9.10
CA ASP A 133 -4.34 9.48 -10.35
C ASP A 133 -2.91 8.94 -10.11
N GLY A 134 -2.38 9.18 -8.91
CA GLY A 134 -1.07 8.74 -8.48
C GLY A 134 0.00 9.80 -8.65
N ILE A 135 1.13 9.59 -7.99
CA ILE A 135 2.34 10.39 -8.15
C ILE A 135 3.54 9.48 -8.26
N SER A 136 4.57 9.93 -8.96
CA SER A 136 5.89 9.31 -8.94
C SER A 136 6.85 10.21 -8.17
N VAL A 137 7.63 9.62 -7.28
CA VAL A 137 8.58 10.33 -6.42
C VAL A 137 9.91 9.60 -6.38
N ARG A 138 10.99 10.35 -6.18
CA ARG A 138 12.33 9.78 -5.99
C ARG A 138 12.63 9.62 -4.51
N LEU A 139 13.03 8.42 -4.12
CA LEU A 139 13.57 8.12 -2.80
C LEU A 139 15.09 8.00 -2.87
N PRO A 140 15.84 8.39 -1.83
CA PRO A 140 15.36 8.87 -0.52
C PRO A 140 15.05 10.38 -0.47
N GLU A 141 15.14 11.09 -1.60
CA GLU A 141 15.02 12.56 -1.65
C GLU A 141 13.69 13.11 -1.11
N THR A 142 12.60 12.36 -1.31
CA THR A 142 11.25 12.78 -0.89
C THR A 142 10.69 11.85 0.18
N THR A 143 10.69 12.28 1.44
CA THR A 143 10.16 11.48 2.57
C THR A 143 8.82 11.96 3.10
N LEU A 144 8.41 13.20 2.78
CA LEU A 144 7.10 13.74 3.14
C LEU A 144 6.29 14.00 1.86
N LEU A 145 5.17 13.31 1.74
CA LEU A 145 4.33 13.29 0.55
C LEU A 145 3.00 13.97 0.84
N TYR A 146 2.63 14.93 -0.01
CA TYR A 146 1.31 15.53 0.00
C TYR A 146 0.54 15.05 -1.21
N VAL A 147 -0.62 14.42 -0.98
CA VAL A 147 -1.49 13.92 -2.06
C VAL A 147 -2.85 14.59 -1.99
N SER A 148 -3.39 14.92 -3.17
CA SER A 148 -4.71 15.52 -3.31
C SER A 148 -5.67 14.50 -3.90
N LEU A 149 -6.71 14.16 -3.15
CA LEU A 149 -7.75 13.21 -3.52
C LEU A 149 -8.99 13.93 -4.04
N ARG A 150 -9.80 13.21 -4.80
CA ARG A 150 -11.17 13.61 -5.18
C ARG A 150 -12.15 12.56 -4.69
N ARG A 151 -13.37 12.93 -4.31
CA ARG A 151 -14.40 11.91 -4.05
C ARG A 151 -14.80 11.25 -5.37
N VAL A 152 -15.11 9.96 -5.30
CA VAL A 152 -15.84 9.29 -6.36
C VAL A 152 -17.30 9.68 -6.20
N VAL A 153 -17.81 10.48 -7.12
CA VAL A 153 -19.24 10.77 -7.20
C VAL A 153 -19.91 9.55 -7.83
N ALA A 154 -20.77 8.86 -7.09
CA ALA A 154 -21.60 7.82 -7.68
C ALA A 154 -22.42 8.44 -8.83
N PRO A 155 -22.58 7.75 -9.98
CA PRO A 155 -23.47 8.24 -11.02
C PRO A 155 -24.85 8.44 -10.40
N GLN A 156 -25.40 9.65 -10.52
CA GLN A 156 -26.80 9.89 -10.14
C GLN A 156 -27.64 8.93 -10.98
N ALA A 157 -28.37 8.03 -10.31
CA ALA A 157 -29.36 7.21 -10.98
C ALA A 157 -30.36 8.16 -11.64
N VAL A 158 -30.42 8.12 -12.98
CA VAL A 158 -31.40 8.84 -13.79
C VAL A 158 -32.73 8.10 -13.74
#